data_AF-A0A2W1BWT0-F1
#
_entry.id   AF-A0A2W1BWT0-F1
#
_cell.length_a   1.000
_cell.length_b   1.000
_cell.length_c   1.000
_cell.angle_alpha   90.00
_cell.angle_beta   90.00
_cell.angle_gamma   90.00
#
_symmetry.space_group_name_H-M   'P 1'
#
loop_
_entity.id
_entity.type
_entity.pdbx_description
1 polymer ?
#
loop_
_entity_poly.entity_id
_entity_poly.type
_entity_poly.pdbx_seq_one_letter_code
_entity_poly.pdbx_strand_id
1 'polypeptide(L)'
;MLRKVVLGSVGLATFIPVVGAATPIKEDPPNVAKPPLMKPSDLPIYEAPHAEYAEKVKAKSDKNEVGYVKSALLTPVRMVREQVQIVVEHTDKVKHSVQDQYHDLQDKTGWIFKFLREEENKEVRYGAVAMGGLTGFIFGLRGGLIRRVIYATAGTTAMGWVCFPEETKDILKNNSVLAKQYINIAYNFLYGVKPGDPQLEVNFPELSFPKDFSEFVDMSVSLASSVKQAIMPPPAKEESKPEEKKE
;
A
#
# COMPACT_ATOMS: atom_id res chain seq x y z
N MET A 1 -1.89 30.16 -12.84
CA MET A 1 -0.50 30.61 -12.61
C MET A 1 0.37 29.38 -12.38
N LEU A 2 1.03 28.88 -13.43
CA LEU A 2 1.98 27.77 -13.34
C LEU A 2 3.39 28.33 -13.11
N ARG A 3 4.10 27.84 -12.09
CA ARG A 3 5.56 27.98 -12.00
C ARG A 3 6.18 26.60 -11.97
N LYS A 4 6.86 26.28 -13.08
CA LYS A 4 7.66 25.07 -13.30
C LYS A 4 8.92 25.13 -12.43
N VAL A 5 9.20 24.07 -11.66
CA VAL A 5 10.51 23.87 -11.02
C VAL A 5 11.33 22.99 -11.95
N VAL A 6 12.42 23.55 -12.47
CA VAL A 6 13.39 22.86 -13.31
C VAL A 6 14.30 22.03 -12.40
N LEU A 7 14.25 20.71 -12.54
CA LEU A 7 15.30 19.81 -12.06
C LEU A 7 16.58 20.12 -12.84
N GLY A 8 17.45 20.92 -12.25
CA GLY A 8 18.81 21.13 -12.73
C GLY A 8 19.70 19.96 -12.30
N SER A 9 20.13 19.18 -13.28
CA SER A 9 21.18 18.17 -13.17
C SER A 9 22.50 18.81 -12.70
N VAL A 10 22.78 18.76 -11.40
CA VAL A 10 24.13 19.06 -10.90
C VAL A 10 24.92 17.77 -10.98
N GLY A 11 25.74 17.68 -12.02
CA GLY A 11 26.65 16.57 -12.27
C GLY A 11 27.54 16.30 -11.06
N LEU A 12 27.66 15.01 -10.73
CA LEU A 12 28.62 14.46 -9.80
C LEU A 12 30.04 14.73 -10.31
N ALA A 13 30.58 15.91 -9.99
CA ALA A 13 32.01 16.17 -10.08
C ALA A 13 32.68 15.57 -8.86
N THR A 14 33.07 14.31 -8.95
CA THR A 14 33.95 13.65 -7.99
C THR A 14 35.34 14.29 -8.06
N PHE A 15 35.61 15.25 -7.19
CA PHE A 15 36.97 15.72 -6.93
C PHE A 15 37.77 14.62 -6.23
N ILE A 16 38.43 13.76 -7.02
CA ILE A 16 39.44 12.82 -6.51
C ILE A 16 40.80 13.49 -6.73
N PRO A 17 41.48 13.97 -5.67
CA PRO A 17 42.84 14.45 -5.82
C PRO A 17 43.77 13.27 -6.09
N VAL A 18 44.39 13.26 -7.26
CA VAL A 18 45.50 12.36 -7.58
C VAL A 18 46.77 12.98 -7.01
N VAL A 19 47.27 12.42 -5.91
CA VAL A 19 48.54 12.82 -5.30
C VAL A 19 49.64 11.90 -5.83
N GLY A 20 50.53 12.44 -6.65
CA GLY A 20 51.78 11.78 -7.02
C GLY A 20 52.73 11.80 -5.83
N ALA A 21 52.88 10.66 -5.15
CA ALA A 21 53.83 10.53 -4.05
C ALA A 21 55.25 10.38 -4.62
N ALA A 22 56.12 11.37 -4.35
CA ALA A 22 57.56 11.22 -4.50
C ALA A 22 58.03 10.11 -3.54
N THR A 23 58.82 9.16 -4.06
CA THR A 23 59.43 8.10 -3.24
C THR A 23 60.48 8.71 -2.30
N PRO A 24 60.31 8.67 -0.97
CA PRO A 24 61.41 9.00 -0.07
C PRO A 24 62.48 7.92 -0.18
N ILE A 25 63.74 8.34 -0.29
CA ILE A 25 64.92 7.47 -0.18
C ILE A 25 64.82 6.78 1.20
N LYS A 26 64.56 5.48 1.19
CA LYS A 26 64.74 4.63 2.37
C LYS A 26 66.19 4.20 2.39
N GLU A 27 66.94 4.69 3.37
CA GLU A 27 68.02 3.88 3.91
C GLU A 27 67.32 2.71 4.62
N ASP A 28 67.44 1.50 4.06
CA ASP A 28 66.91 0.29 4.68
C ASP A 28 67.88 -0.16 5.80
N PRO A 29 67.52 -0.09 7.10
CA PRO A 29 68.22 -0.84 8.14
C PRO A 29 67.92 -2.34 7.99
N PRO A 30 68.77 -3.25 8.52
CA PRO A 30 69.00 -4.59 7.99
C PRO A 30 67.73 -5.42 7.82
N ASN A 31 67.62 -6.07 6.66
CA ASN A 31 66.55 -6.97 6.29
C ASN A 31 66.43 -8.09 7.34
N VAL A 32 65.33 -8.08 8.12
CA VAL A 32 65.06 -9.10 9.14
C VAL A 32 64.64 -10.37 8.41
N ALA A 33 65.57 -11.32 8.30
CA ALA A 33 65.33 -12.59 7.62
C ALA A 33 64.10 -13.29 8.23
N LYS A 34 63.14 -13.64 7.37
CA LYS A 34 61.99 -14.45 7.77
C LYS A 34 62.51 -15.80 8.26
N PRO A 35 62.10 -16.28 9.45
CA PRO A 35 62.51 -17.59 9.93
C PRO A 35 62.06 -18.69 8.95
N PRO A 36 62.88 -19.73 8.75
CA PRO A 36 62.55 -20.83 7.85
C PRO A 36 61.27 -21.55 8.29
N LEU A 37 60.54 -22.13 7.33
CA LEU A 37 59.33 -22.90 7.62
C LEU A 37 59.71 -24.17 8.41
N MET A 38 59.16 -24.32 9.62
CA MET A 38 59.38 -25.48 10.50
C MET A 38 58.08 -26.24 10.77
N LYS A 39 58.17 -27.54 11.05
CA LYS A 39 57.03 -28.36 11.48
C LYS A 39 56.71 -28.06 12.96
N PRO A 40 55.47 -28.31 13.43
CA PRO A 40 55.11 -28.11 14.83
C PRO A 40 55.97 -28.89 15.85
N SER A 41 56.51 -30.04 15.44
CA SER A 41 57.41 -30.87 16.26
C SER A 41 58.81 -30.26 16.45
N ASP A 42 59.20 -29.36 15.54
CA ASP A 42 60.56 -28.83 15.45
C ASP A 42 60.63 -27.41 16.05
N LEU A 43 59.61 -27.02 16.82
CA LEU A 43 59.55 -25.73 17.50
C LEU A 43 60.55 -25.71 18.67
N PRO A 44 61.46 -24.72 18.74
CA PRO A 44 62.28 -24.54 19.92
C PRO A 44 61.40 -24.26 21.15
N ILE A 45 61.71 -24.94 22.27
CA ILE A 45 60.91 -24.86 23.51
C ILE A 45 61.15 -23.52 24.23
N TYR A 46 62.36 -22.96 24.10
CA TYR A 46 62.78 -21.77 24.84
C TYR A 46 62.97 -20.53 23.96
N GLU A 47 63.01 -20.68 22.65
CA GLU A 47 63.11 -19.59 21.69
C GLU A 47 61.86 -19.58 20.82
N ALA A 48 61.31 -18.40 20.51
CA ALA A 48 60.14 -18.28 19.65
C ALA A 48 60.43 -17.38 18.43
N PRO A 49 61.29 -17.81 17.48
CA PRO A 49 61.70 -16.98 16.35
C PRO A 49 60.53 -16.49 15.50
N HIS A 50 59.49 -17.32 15.35
CA HIS A 50 58.26 -16.95 14.63
C HIS A 50 57.39 -15.94 15.39
N ALA A 51 57.34 -16.03 16.72
CA ALA A 51 56.63 -15.07 17.56
C ALA A 51 57.35 -13.72 17.57
N GLU A 52 58.67 -13.73 17.77
CA GLU A 52 59.48 -12.52 17.69
C GLU A 52 59.43 -11.86 16.31
N TYR A 53 59.44 -12.66 15.23
CA TYR A 53 59.27 -12.14 13.88
C TYR A 53 57.88 -11.52 13.71
N ALA A 54 56.83 -12.18 14.20
CA ALA A 54 55.47 -11.64 14.16
C ALA A 54 55.34 -10.34 14.97
N GLU A 55 55.95 -10.25 16.14
CA GLU A 55 56.00 -9.03 16.96
C GLU A 55 56.78 -7.92 16.26
N LYS A 56 57.93 -8.22 15.64
CA LYS A 56 58.72 -7.25 14.87
C LYS A 56 57.98 -6.77 13.62
N VAL A 57 57.22 -7.64 12.95
CA VAL A 57 56.36 -7.28 11.81
C VAL A 57 55.18 -6.41 12.25
N LYS A 58 54.52 -6.76 13.36
CA LYS A 58 53.45 -5.95 13.96
C LYS A 58 53.99 -4.58 14.39
N ALA A 59 55.11 -4.55 15.09
CA ALA A 59 55.78 -3.31 15.49
C ALA A 59 56.21 -2.46 14.28
N LYS A 60 56.61 -3.06 13.15
CA LYS A 60 56.86 -2.33 11.88
C LYS A 60 55.58 -1.80 11.24
N SER A 61 54.47 -2.54 11.35
CA SER A 61 53.16 -2.09 10.85
C SER A 61 52.62 -0.91 11.68
N ASP A 62 52.81 -0.95 13.00
CA ASP A 62 52.40 0.11 13.91
C ASP A 62 53.33 1.35 13.82
N LYS A 63 54.62 1.13 13.53
CA LYS A 63 55.61 2.20 13.24
C LYS A 63 55.54 2.74 11.81
N ASN A 64 54.83 2.08 10.90
CA ASN A 64 54.52 2.65 9.60
C ASN A 64 53.49 3.74 9.88
N GLU A 65 54.00 4.91 10.28
CA GLU A 65 53.21 6.12 10.41
C GLU A 65 52.42 6.25 9.12
N VAL A 66 51.12 6.03 9.24
CA VAL A 66 50.16 6.25 8.18
C VAL A 66 50.44 7.67 7.70
N GLY A 67 51.03 7.81 6.51
CA GLY A 67 51.49 9.11 6.03
C GLY A 67 50.41 10.15 6.25
N TYR A 68 50.76 11.40 6.59
CA TYR A 68 49.83 12.44 7.03
C TYR A 68 48.50 12.49 6.24
N VAL A 69 48.58 12.27 4.92
CA VAL A 69 47.42 12.18 4.02
C VAL A 69 46.53 10.97 4.32
N LYS A 70 47.10 9.78 4.55
CA LYS A 70 46.37 8.57 4.87
C LYS A 70 45.72 8.66 6.26
N SER A 71 46.40 9.18 7.28
CA SER A 71 45.79 9.37 8.60
C SER A 71 44.67 10.42 8.58
N ALA A 72 44.85 11.52 7.84
CA ALA A 72 43.81 12.55 7.66
C ALA A 72 42.58 12.03 6.89
N LEU A 73 42.75 11.14 5.90
CA LEU A 73 41.65 10.60 5.09
C LEU A 73 40.94 9.39 5.74
N LEU A 74 41.61 8.64 6.63
CA LEU A 74 41.02 7.47 7.26
C LEU A 74 39.83 7.83 8.15
N THR A 75 39.91 8.93 8.89
CA THR A 75 38.83 9.40 9.79
C THR A 75 37.52 9.71 9.05
N PRO A 76 37.49 10.60 8.03
CA PRO A 76 36.25 10.91 7.32
C PRO A 76 35.69 9.70 6.55
N VAL A 77 36.55 8.89 5.91
CA VAL A 77 36.10 7.69 5.18
C VAL A 77 35.49 6.67 6.13
N ARG A 78 36.07 6.50 7.33
CA ARG A 78 35.53 5.62 8.36
C ARG A 78 34.17 6.12 8.86
N MET A 79 34.04 7.41 9.14
CA MET A 79 32.77 8.00 9.58
C MET A 79 31.65 7.80 8.55
N VAL A 80 31.94 8.05 7.27
CA VAL A 80 30.95 7.83 6.19
C VAL A 80 30.58 6.35 6.09
N ARG A 81 31.56 5.44 6.18
CA ARG A 81 31.30 4.00 6.15
C ARG A 81 30.39 3.57 7.29
N GLU A 82 30.70 3.99 8.52
CA GLU A 82 29.91 3.64 9.70
C GLU A 82 28.48 4.19 9.59
N GLN A 83 28.31 5.43 9.13
CA GLN A 83 26.98 6.01 8.90
C GLN A 83 26.19 5.26 7.84
N VAL A 84 26.80 4.90 6.72
CA VAL A 84 26.13 4.12 5.67
C VAL A 84 25.75 2.73 6.19
N GLN A 85 26.63 2.07 6.93
CA GLN A 85 26.34 0.77 7.54
C GLN A 85 25.15 0.85 8.50
N ILE A 86 25.10 1.86 9.37
CA ILE A 86 23.98 2.07 10.29
C ILE A 86 22.66 2.27 9.52
N VAL A 87 22.66 3.09 8.46
CA VAL A 87 21.45 3.37 7.66
C VAL A 87 20.98 2.12 6.92
N VAL A 88 21.89 1.35 6.34
CA VAL A 88 21.57 0.08 5.66
C VAL A 88 20.98 -0.90 6.67
N GLU A 89 21.64 -1.12 7.81
CA GLU A 89 21.16 -2.03 8.85
C GLU A 89 19.78 -1.63 9.39
N HIS A 90 19.51 -0.32 9.54
CA HIS A 90 18.22 0.16 10.00
C HIS A 90 17.13 -0.05 8.95
N THR A 91 17.46 0.15 7.67
CA THR A 91 16.53 -0.06 6.55
C THR A 91 16.20 -1.54 6.41
N ASP A 92 17.19 -2.43 6.53
CA ASP A 92 16.97 -3.88 6.47
C ASP A 92 16.09 -4.36 7.62
N LYS A 93 16.33 -3.89 8.85
CA LYS A 93 15.49 -4.22 10.02
C LYS A 93 14.04 -3.79 9.82
N VAL A 94 13.81 -2.56 9.35
CA VAL A 94 12.46 -2.05 9.08
C VAL A 94 11.78 -2.85 7.98
N LYS A 95 12.51 -3.13 6.89
CA LYS A 95 11.99 -3.91 5.78
C LYS A 95 11.58 -5.32 6.22
N HIS A 96 12.43 -6.01 6.97
CA HIS A 96 12.10 -7.34 7.51
C HIS A 96 10.91 -7.29 8.45
N SER A 97 10.85 -6.32 9.38
CA SER A 97 9.71 -6.20 10.28
C SER A 97 8.39 -5.92 9.55
N VAL A 98 8.41 -5.07 8.52
CA VAL A 98 7.21 -4.79 7.70
C VAL A 98 6.79 -6.02 6.90
N GLN A 99 7.76 -6.73 6.32
CA GLN A 99 7.48 -7.94 5.56
C GLN A 99 6.90 -9.05 6.45
N ASP A 100 7.47 -9.26 7.64
CA ASP A 100 6.99 -10.25 8.60
C ASP A 100 5.59 -9.89 9.11
N GLN A 101 5.33 -8.62 9.43
CA GLN A 101 4.00 -8.14 9.80
C GLN A 101 3.00 -8.30 8.65
N TYR A 102 3.41 -8.03 7.42
CA TYR A 102 2.54 -8.19 6.26
C TYR A 102 2.13 -9.66 6.07
N HIS A 103 3.07 -10.59 6.14
CA HIS A 103 2.78 -12.03 6.05
C HIS A 103 1.91 -12.51 7.22
N ASP A 104 2.23 -12.12 8.45
CA ASP A 104 1.44 -12.47 9.63
C ASP A 104 0.01 -11.92 9.55
N LEU A 105 -0.17 -10.69 9.07
CA LEU A 105 -1.49 -10.12 8.84
C LEU A 105 -2.25 -10.87 7.74
N GLN A 106 -1.59 -11.22 6.65
CA GLN A 106 -2.21 -11.99 5.57
C GLN A 106 -2.67 -13.37 6.06
N ASP A 107 -1.84 -14.05 6.86
CA ASP A 107 -2.15 -15.37 7.40
C ASP A 107 -3.28 -15.30 8.44
N LYS A 108 -3.21 -14.32 9.35
CA LYS A 108 -4.27 -14.07 10.35
C LYS A 108 -5.59 -13.70 9.73
N THR A 109 -5.59 -12.82 8.72
CA THR A 109 -6.82 -12.46 8.01
C THR A 109 -7.38 -13.67 7.27
N GLY A 110 -6.56 -14.46 6.58
CA GLY A 110 -6.97 -15.69 5.94
C GLY A 110 -7.62 -16.69 6.91
N TRP A 111 -7.04 -16.87 8.09
CA TRP A 111 -7.61 -17.70 9.15
C TRP A 111 -8.95 -17.16 9.66
N ILE A 112 -9.06 -15.85 9.92
CA ILE A 112 -10.32 -15.22 10.35
C ILE A 112 -11.43 -15.40 9.31
N PHE A 113 -11.12 -15.18 8.02
CA PHE A 113 -12.07 -15.40 6.93
C PHE A 113 -12.55 -16.84 6.86
N LYS A 114 -11.64 -17.80 7.08
CA LYS A 114 -11.99 -19.23 7.13
C LYS A 114 -12.88 -19.53 8.34
N PHE A 115 -12.49 -19.05 9.52
CA PHE A 115 -13.21 -19.25 10.78
C PHE A 115 -14.64 -18.67 10.73
N LEU A 116 -14.81 -17.46 10.19
CA LEU A 116 -16.11 -16.82 10.00
C LEU A 116 -16.98 -17.55 8.96
N ARG A 117 -16.38 -18.35 8.07
CA ARG A 117 -17.10 -19.13 7.05
C ARG A 117 -17.29 -20.61 7.43
N GLU A 118 -16.83 -21.02 8.60
CA GLU A 118 -17.04 -22.37 9.17
C GLU A 118 -18.47 -22.49 9.72
N GLU A 119 -19.27 -23.47 9.26
CA GLU A 119 -20.73 -23.54 9.51
C GLU A 119 -21.11 -23.73 10.99
N GLU A 120 -20.17 -24.18 11.81
CA GLU A 120 -20.37 -24.47 13.23
C GLU A 120 -20.56 -23.19 14.06
N ASN A 121 -20.05 -22.05 13.61
CA ASN A 121 -20.00 -20.80 14.39
C ASN A 121 -21.09 -19.79 14.01
N LYS A 122 -22.34 -20.23 13.82
CA LYS A 122 -23.43 -19.36 13.33
C LYS A 122 -23.65 -18.12 14.21
N GLU A 123 -23.58 -18.26 15.54
CA GLU A 123 -23.77 -17.15 16.48
C GLU A 123 -22.71 -16.05 16.30
N VAL A 124 -21.45 -16.44 16.12
CA VAL A 124 -20.33 -15.51 15.93
C VAL A 124 -20.48 -14.73 14.63
N ARG A 125 -20.99 -15.38 13.56
CA ARG A 125 -21.25 -14.71 12.29
C ARG A 125 -22.33 -13.64 12.40
N TYR A 126 -23.44 -13.94 13.07
CA TYR A 126 -24.48 -12.93 13.32
C TYR A 126 -23.96 -11.77 14.17
N GLY A 127 -23.12 -12.07 15.17
CA GLY A 127 -22.42 -11.06 15.96
C GLY A 127 -21.53 -10.16 15.10
N ALA A 128 -20.75 -10.73 14.18
CA ALA A 128 -19.90 -9.99 13.25
C ALA A 128 -20.71 -9.08 12.31
N VAL A 129 -21.85 -9.58 11.78
CA VAL A 129 -22.77 -8.77 10.96
C VAL A 129 -23.38 -7.62 11.75
N ALA A 130 -23.80 -7.86 12.99
CA ALA A 130 -24.31 -6.81 13.87
C ALA A 130 -23.24 -5.74 14.16
N MET A 131 -21.99 -6.15 14.41
CA MET A 131 -20.88 -5.21 14.56
C MET A 131 -20.61 -4.45 13.25
N GLY A 132 -20.73 -5.07 12.09
CA GLY A 132 -20.70 -4.40 10.79
C GLY A 132 -21.76 -3.30 10.67
N GLY A 133 -22.98 -3.58 11.14
CA GLY A 133 -24.04 -2.58 11.19
C GLY A 133 -23.77 -1.43 12.16
N LEU A 134 -23.29 -1.74 13.36
CA LEU A 134 -22.95 -0.74 14.37
C LEU A 134 -21.79 0.15 13.92
N THR A 135 -20.74 -0.44 13.34
CA THR A 135 -19.62 0.32 12.77
C THR A 135 -20.09 1.23 11.64
N GLY A 136 -20.92 0.72 10.72
CA GLY A 136 -21.57 1.53 9.69
C GLY A 136 -22.39 2.67 10.29
N PHE A 137 -23.21 2.39 11.30
CA PHE A 137 -24.01 3.38 12.01
C PHE A 137 -23.14 4.49 12.64
N ILE A 138 -22.01 4.12 13.27
CA ILE A 138 -21.05 5.06 13.86
C ILE A 138 -20.47 5.98 12.79
N PHE A 139 -20.06 5.44 11.63
CA PHE A 139 -19.62 6.26 10.50
C PHE A 139 -20.72 7.18 9.95
N GLY A 140 -21.99 6.75 10.04
CA GLY A 140 -23.16 7.53 9.66
C GLY A 140 -23.60 8.61 10.66
N LEU A 141 -23.07 8.63 11.90
CA LEU A 141 -23.54 9.52 12.98
C LEU A 141 -23.47 11.00 12.64
N ARG A 142 -22.47 11.40 11.84
CA ARG A 142 -22.27 12.79 11.42
C ARG A 142 -23.31 13.28 10.40
N GLY A 143 -24.16 12.39 9.88
CA GLY A 143 -25.31 12.75 9.06
C GLY A 143 -26.65 12.73 9.79
N GLY A 144 -27.72 13.12 9.08
CA GLY A 144 -29.10 12.93 9.51
C GLY A 144 -29.53 11.46 9.52
N LEU A 145 -30.79 11.21 9.90
CA LEU A 145 -31.35 9.85 10.07
C LEU A 145 -31.18 8.97 8.82
N ILE A 146 -31.42 9.51 7.62
CA ILE A 146 -31.29 8.76 6.36
C ILE A 146 -29.85 8.26 6.16
N ARG A 147 -28.86 9.12 6.41
CA ARG A 147 -27.45 8.77 6.24
C ARG A 147 -27.02 7.70 7.24
N ARG A 148 -27.54 7.76 8.47
CA ARG A 148 -27.29 6.72 9.48
C ARG A 148 -27.82 5.37 9.05
N VAL A 149 -29.04 5.33 8.50
CA VAL A 149 -29.64 4.09 8.00
C VAL A 149 -28.84 3.54 6.82
N ILE A 150 -28.48 4.37 5.83
CA ILE A 150 -27.71 3.93 4.66
C ILE A 150 -26.34 3.37 5.05
N TYR A 151 -25.62 4.04 5.95
CA TYR A 151 -24.30 3.55 6.36
C TYR A 151 -24.40 2.30 7.24
N ALA A 152 -25.41 2.22 8.10
CA ALA A 152 -25.66 1.01 8.89
C ALA A 152 -26.01 -0.18 7.99
N THR A 153 -26.90 0.00 7.01
CA THR A 153 -27.23 -1.06 6.05
C THR A 153 -26.03 -1.43 5.19
N ALA A 154 -25.25 -0.47 4.71
CA ALA A 154 -24.02 -0.76 3.97
C ALA A 154 -23.03 -1.59 4.81
N GLY A 155 -22.87 -1.25 6.10
CA GLY A 155 -22.01 -1.98 7.02
C GLY A 155 -22.50 -3.39 7.32
N THR A 156 -23.81 -3.59 7.59
CA THR A 156 -24.39 -4.92 7.77
C THR A 156 -24.28 -5.75 6.50
N THR A 157 -24.57 -5.18 5.33
CA THR A 157 -24.47 -5.90 4.05
C THR A 157 -23.04 -6.27 3.71
N ALA A 158 -22.06 -5.39 3.96
CA ALA A 158 -20.65 -5.69 3.71
C ALA A 158 -20.15 -6.84 4.59
N MET A 159 -20.43 -6.81 5.89
CA MET A 159 -20.07 -7.93 6.78
C MET A 159 -20.91 -9.18 6.52
N GLY A 160 -22.18 -9.02 6.15
CA GLY A 160 -23.08 -10.09 5.73
C GLY A 160 -22.53 -10.85 4.53
N TRP A 161 -22.00 -10.14 3.53
CA TRP A 161 -21.34 -10.77 2.39
C TRP A 161 -20.15 -11.63 2.85
N VAL A 162 -19.29 -11.06 3.70
CA VAL A 162 -18.08 -11.76 4.16
C VAL A 162 -18.43 -13.05 4.90
N CYS A 163 -19.40 -12.99 5.81
CA CYS A 163 -19.80 -14.11 6.69
C CYS A 163 -20.77 -15.10 6.01
N PHE A 164 -21.65 -14.62 5.13
CA PHE A 164 -22.73 -15.38 4.47
C PHE A 164 -22.82 -15.04 2.97
N PRO A 165 -21.83 -15.44 2.16
CA PRO A 165 -21.76 -15.03 0.76
C PRO A 165 -22.91 -15.58 -0.10
N GLU A 166 -23.35 -16.82 0.11
CA GLU A 166 -24.43 -17.42 -0.69
C GLU A 166 -25.80 -16.85 -0.30
N GLU A 167 -26.11 -16.79 1.00
CA GLU A 167 -27.36 -16.19 1.48
C GLU A 167 -27.48 -14.72 1.05
N THR A 168 -26.39 -13.95 1.14
CA THR A 168 -26.41 -12.53 0.74
C THR A 168 -26.64 -12.35 -0.76
N LYS A 169 -26.09 -13.23 -1.62
CA LYS A 169 -26.34 -13.18 -3.07
C LYS A 169 -27.80 -13.48 -3.40
N ASP A 170 -28.37 -14.49 -2.77
CA ASP A 170 -29.76 -14.89 -3.02
C ASP A 170 -30.74 -13.83 -2.52
N ILE A 171 -30.50 -13.30 -1.33
CA ILE A 171 -31.24 -12.18 -0.75
C ILE A 171 -31.15 -10.96 -1.68
N LEU A 172 -29.96 -10.60 -2.18
CA LEU A 172 -29.84 -9.44 -3.05
C LEU A 172 -30.59 -9.64 -4.37
N LYS A 173 -30.45 -10.80 -5.03
CA LYS A 173 -31.14 -11.09 -6.30
C LYS A 173 -32.66 -10.98 -6.13
N ASN A 174 -33.20 -11.67 -5.13
CA ASN A 174 -34.65 -11.70 -4.89
C ASN A 174 -35.18 -10.32 -4.46
N ASN A 175 -34.45 -9.62 -3.59
CA ASN A 175 -34.87 -8.30 -3.12
C ASN A 175 -34.73 -7.22 -4.19
N SER A 176 -33.81 -7.35 -5.15
CA SER A 176 -33.65 -6.37 -6.23
C SER A 176 -34.91 -6.26 -7.09
N VAL A 177 -35.57 -7.40 -7.38
CA VAL A 177 -36.81 -7.43 -8.16
C VAL A 177 -37.96 -6.79 -7.39
N LEU A 178 -38.11 -7.15 -6.11
CA LEU A 178 -39.13 -6.56 -5.24
C LEU A 178 -38.89 -5.06 -5.04
N ALA A 179 -37.64 -4.64 -4.83
CA ALA A 179 -37.28 -3.24 -4.65
C ALA A 179 -37.66 -2.41 -5.88
N LYS A 180 -37.38 -2.90 -7.10
CA LYS A 180 -37.81 -2.22 -8.34
C LYS A 180 -39.33 -2.02 -8.38
N GLN A 181 -40.11 -3.04 -8.01
CA GLN A 181 -41.57 -2.94 -7.96
C GLN A 181 -42.04 -1.89 -6.94
N TYR A 182 -41.52 -1.92 -5.71
CA TYR A 182 -41.89 -0.96 -4.67
C TYR A 182 -41.49 0.46 -5.02
N ILE A 183 -40.32 0.67 -5.63
CA ILE A 183 -39.88 2.00 -6.06
C ILE A 183 -40.80 2.52 -7.18
N ASN A 184 -41.16 1.71 -8.17
CA ASN A 184 -42.11 2.10 -9.22
C ASN A 184 -43.48 2.45 -8.64
N ILE A 185 -44.00 1.66 -7.69
CA ILE A 185 -45.27 1.95 -7.01
C ILE A 185 -45.19 3.28 -6.24
N ALA A 186 -44.13 3.48 -5.45
CA ALA A 186 -43.93 4.70 -4.69
C ALA A 186 -43.79 5.93 -5.61
N TYR A 187 -43.09 5.79 -6.73
CA TYR A 187 -42.93 6.83 -7.73
C TYR A 187 -44.25 7.21 -8.38
N ASN A 188 -45.04 6.22 -8.83
CA ASN A 188 -46.37 6.43 -9.40
C ASN A 188 -47.32 7.08 -8.37
N PHE A 189 -47.22 6.72 -7.09
CA PHE A 189 -48.00 7.33 -6.02
C PHE A 189 -47.60 8.79 -5.76
N LEU A 190 -46.31 9.11 -5.74
CA LEU A 190 -45.81 10.47 -5.51
C LEU A 190 -46.25 11.43 -6.63
N TYR A 191 -46.31 10.93 -7.86
CA TYR A 191 -46.79 11.68 -9.03
C TYR A 191 -48.31 11.71 -9.17
N GLY A 192 -49.07 11.00 -8.33
CA GLY A 192 -50.54 11.06 -8.31
C GLY A 192 -51.21 10.44 -9.54
N VAL A 193 -50.59 9.42 -10.15
CA VAL A 193 -51.11 8.73 -11.34
C VAL A 193 -52.40 8.00 -10.97
N LYS A 194 -53.50 8.27 -11.69
CA LYS A 194 -54.78 7.59 -11.49
C LYS A 194 -54.76 6.21 -12.18
N PRO A 195 -55.50 5.21 -11.67
CA PRO A 195 -55.58 3.89 -12.32
C PRO A 195 -56.18 4.02 -13.73
N GLY A 196 -55.32 4.06 -14.77
CA GLY A 196 -55.70 4.25 -16.17
C GLY A 196 -54.66 4.93 -17.06
N ASP A 197 -53.71 5.67 -16.49
CA ASP A 197 -52.61 6.31 -17.22
C ASP A 197 -51.41 5.34 -17.43
N PRO A 198 -50.58 5.53 -18.48
CA PRO A 198 -49.42 4.66 -18.72
C PRO A 198 -48.46 4.72 -17.53
N GLN A 199 -48.11 3.55 -16.99
CA GLN A 199 -47.20 3.43 -15.86
C GLN A 199 -45.83 4.02 -16.24
N LEU A 200 -45.33 4.97 -15.45
CA LEU A 200 -43.99 5.52 -15.63
C LEU A 200 -43.00 4.49 -15.05
N GLU A 201 -42.45 3.65 -15.92
CA GLU A 201 -41.46 2.66 -15.54
C GLU A 201 -40.10 3.33 -15.38
N VAL A 202 -39.60 3.40 -14.14
CA VAL A 202 -38.23 3.84 -13.89
C VAL A 202 -37.33 2.62 -14.10
N ASN A 203 -36.61 2.61 -15.22
CA ASN A 203 -35.57 1.61 -15.49
C ASN A 203 -34.37 1.86 -14.57
N PHE A 204 -34.41 1.30 -13.37
CA PHE A 204 -33.22 1.22 -12.53
C PHE A 204 -32.26 0.17 -13.12
N PRO A 205 -30.96 0.52 -13.29
CA PRO A 205 -29.96 -0.46 -13.65
C PRO A 205 -29.99 -1.61 -12.65
N GLU A 206 -29.77 -2.83 -13.13
CA GLU A 206 -29.65 -3.98 -12.24
C GLU A 206 -28.51 -3.70 -11.26
N LEU A 207 -28.82 -3.76 -9.96
CA LEU A 207 -27.85 -3.66 -8.87
C LEU A 207 -27.02 -4.94 -8.83
N SER A 208 -26.30 -5.24 -9.91
CA SER A 208 -25.21 -6.19 -9.87
C SER A 208 -24.08 -5.55 -9.09
N PHE A 209 -23.51 -6.30 -8.15
CA PHE A 209 -22.37 -5.81 -7.39
C PHE A 209 -21.23 -5.41 -8.35
N PRO A 210 -20.77 -4.15 -8.29
CA PRO A 210 -19.70 -3.69 -9.16
C PRO A 210 -18.44 -4.43 -8.75
N LYS A 211 -17.78 -5.05 -9.72
CA LYS A 211 -16.52 -5.76 -9.46
C LYS A 211 -15.38 -4.76 -9.29
N ASP A 212 -15.54 -3.57 -9.88
CA ASP A 212 -14.54 -2.51 -9.89
C ASP A 212 -15.08 -1.14 -9.43
N PHE A 213 -14.18 -0.30 -8.93
CA PHE A 213 -14.51 1.08 -8.52
C PHE A 213 -14.99 1.94 -9.69
N SER A 214 -14.52 1.68 -10.91
CA SER A 214 -14.99 2.36 -12.12
C SER A 214 -16.46 2.04 -12.40
N GLU A 215 -16.84 0.76 -12.30
CA GLU A 215 -18.23 0.34 -12.46
C GLU A 215 -19.11 0.97 -11.37
N PHE A 216 -18.61 1.11 -10.14
CA PHE A 216 -19.35 1.82 -9.08
C PHE A 216 -19.58 3.30 -9.42
N VAL A 217 -18.55 3.98 -9.94
CA VAL A 217 -18.69 5.38 -10.36
C VAL A 217 -19.68 5.49 -11.51
N ASP A 218 -19.58 4.63 -12.53
CA ASP A 218 -20.49 4.63 -13.68
C ASP A 218 -21.93 4.30 -13.27
N MET A 219 -22.13 3.36 -12.34
CA MET A 219 -23.44 3.11 -11.74
C MET A 219 -23.95 4.33 -10.95
N SER A 220 -23.09 5.02 -10.22
CA SER A 220 -23.50 6.23 -9.48
C SER A 220 -23.88 7.39 -10.40
N VAL A 221 -23.16 7.54 -11.53
CA VAL A 221 -23.44 8.56 -12.55
C VAL A 221 -24.73 8.22 -13.30
N SER A 222 -24.92 6.96 -13.69
CA SER A 222 -26.16 6.51 -14.34
C SER A 222 -27.37 6.67 -13.42
N LEU A 223 -27.27 6.29 -12.13
CA LEU A 223 -28.32 6.54 -11.14
C LEU A 223 -28.60 8.04 -10.93
N ALA A 224 -27.56 8.88 -10.87
CA ALA A 224 -27.75 10.32 -10.77
C ALA A 224 -28.46 10.88 -12.02
N SER A 225 -28.12 10.38 -13.20
CA SER A 225 -28.74 10.79 -14.46
C SER A 225 -30.20 10.34 -14.58
N SER A 226 -30.52 9.11 -14.17
CA SER A 226 -31.89 8.60 -14.18
C SER A 226 -32.78 9.30 -13.16
N VAL A 227 -32.26 9.60 -11.96
CA VAL A 227 -32.95 10.43 -10.96
C VAL A 227 -33.17 11.85 -11.48
N LYS A 228 -32.17 12.45 -12.12
CA LYS A 228 -32.32 13.77 -12.76
C LYS A 228 -33.40 13.75 -13.83
N GLN A 229 -33.43 12.72 -14.67
CA GLN A 229 -34.42 12.56 -15.73
C GLN A 229 -35.83 12.29 -15.20
N ALA A 230 -35.96 11.62 -14.05
CA ALA A 230 -37.24 11.37 -13.37
C ALA A 230 -37.78 12.59 -12.59
N ILE A 231 -36.89 13.49 -12.13
CA ILE A 231 -37.28 14.73 -11.40
C ILE A 231 -37.58 15.87 -12.38
N MET A 232 -36.97 15.88 -13.56
CA MET A 232 -37.29 16.88 -14.59
C MET A 232 -38.65 16.56 -15.22
N PRO A 233 -39.52 17.56 -15.44
CA PRO A 233 -40.79 17.33 -16.12
C PRO A 233 -40.52 16.70 -17.50
N PRO A 234 -41.41 15.80 -17.98
CA PRO A 234 -41.26 15.25 -19.32
C PRO A 234 -41.13 16.42 -20.31
N PRO A 235 -40.21 16.36 -21.30
CA PRO A 235 -40.20 17.36 -22.35
C PRO A 235 -41.61 17.43 -22.92
N ALA A 236 -42.23 18.60 -22.81
CA ALA A 236 -43.53 18.85 -23.40
C ALA A 236 -43.46 18.36 -24.84
N LYS A 237 -44.41 17.49 -25.22
CA LYS A 237 -44.60 17.10 -26.60
C LYS A 237 -44.60 18.40 -27.42
N GLU A 238 -43.61 18.56 -28.29
CA GLU A 238 -43.62 19.62 -29.28
C GLU A 238 -44.84 19.35 -30.17
N GLU A 239 -45.93 20.06 -29.89
CA GLU A 239 -47.01 20.26 -30.84
C GLU A 239 -46.46 21.11 -31.99
N SER A 240 -45.96 20.48 -33.04
CA SER A 240 -45.75 21.13 -34.32
C SER A 240 -47.10 21.29 -35.03
N LYS A 241 -47.65 22.51 -34.91
CA LYS A 241 -48.71 23.08 -35.78
C LYS A 241 -48.27 23.10 -37.26
N PRO A 242 -49.21 23.24 -38.22
CA PRO A 242 -49.24 22.54 -39.50
C PRO A 242 -48.43 23.21 -40.61
N GLU A 243 -47.99 22.38 -41.56
CA GLU A 243 -47.30 22.77 -42.79
C GLU A 243 -48.09 23.82 -43.60
N GLU A 244 -47.44 24.96 -43.82
CA GLU A 244 -47.89 26.02 -44.70
C GLU A 244 -47.58 25.62 -46.16
N LYS A 245 -48.63 25.36 -46.93
CA LYS A 245 -48.57 25.17 -48.39
C LYS A 245 -47.94 26.41 -49.05
N LYS A 246 -47.00 26.19 -49.97
CA LYS A 246 -46.68 27.16 -51.03
C LYS A 246 -46.76 26.47 -52.38
N GLU A 247 -47.64 27.02 -53.23
CA GLU A 247 -47.57 26.98 -54.69
C GLU A 247 -46.25 27.57 -55.20
#